data_AF-A3VWL2-F1
#
_entry.id   AF-A3VWL2-F1
#
_cell.length_a   1.000
_cell.length_b   1.000
_cell.length_c   1.000
_cell.angle_alpha   90.00
_cell.angle_beta   90.00
_cell.angle_gamma   90.00
#
_symmetry.space_group_name_H-M   'P 1'
#
loop_
_entity.id
_entity.type
_entity.pdbx_description
1 polymer ?
#
loop_
_entity_poly.entity_id
_entity_poly.type
_entity_poly.pdbx_seq_one_letter_code
_entity_poly.pdbx_strand_id
1 'polypeptide(L)'
;MRHSPILIAATAVACLGLAAEAGNHNSSKGQSSGFVRAADCPPGLAKKNPPCVPPGQVRRYGRGDVIFDDYWIIRNPGRYGLNPNETYYRVGDYVYRVDRETREVLDLIGAVARVLD
;
A
#
# COMPACT_ATOMS: atom_id res chain seq x y z
N MET A 1 31.52 -18.50 -28.61
CA MET A 1 32.38 -19.42 -27.84
C MET A 1 31.63 -19.72 -26.54
N ARG A 2 30.76 -20.72 -26.55
CA ARG A 2 31.02 -22.11 -26.13
C ARG A 2 31.24 -22.21 -24.61
N HIS A 3 30.16 -22.33 -23.85
CA HIS A 3 30.13 -23.33 -22.77
C HIS A 3 28.80 -24.09 -22.83
N SER A 4 28.97 -25.39 -22.99
CA SER A 4 27.97 -26.44 -23.17
C SER A 4 27.69 -27.14 -21.83
N PRO A 5 26.67 -28.01 -21.77
CA PRO A 5 25.71 -28.18 -20.66
C PRO A 5 26.07 -29.34 -19.72
N ILE A 6 25.41 -29.41 -18.55
CA ILE A 6 25.22 -30.69 -17.83
C ILE A 6 23.77 -30.80 -17.34
N LEU A 7 23.14 -31.86 -17.80
CA LEU A 7 21.83 -32.43 -17.48
C LEU A 7 21.76 -33.03 -16.07
N ILE A 8 20.57 -33.52 -15.71
CA ILE A 8 20.25 -34.55 -14.69
C ILE A 8 20.05 -33.94 -13.28
N ALA A 9 18.94 -34.10 -12.56
CA ALA A 9 18.04 -35.24 -12.44
C ALA A 9 16.58 -34.81 -12.15
N ALA A 10 15.63 -35.52 -12.73
CA ALA A 10 14.27 -35.58 -12.23
C ALA A 10 14.23 -36.47 -10.98
N THR A 11 13.72 -35.96 -9.87
CA THR A 11 13.31 -36.77 -8.71
C THR A 11 11.86 -36.46 -8.38
N ALA A 12 10.96 -37.31 -8.89
CA ALA A 12 9.59 -37.37 -8.44
C ALA A 12 9.57 -38.02 -7.04
N VAL A 13 9.27 -37.24 -6.00
CA VAL A 13 8.91 -37.76 -4.68
C VAL A 13 7.40 -37.97 -4.67
N ALA A 14 7.00 -39.24 -4.71
CA ALA A 14 5.64 -39.66 -4.46
C ALA A 14 5.46 -39.99 -2.96
N CYS A 15 4.23 -39.72 -2.49
CA CYS A 15 3.46 -40.48 -1.50
C CYS A 15 3.10 -39.80 -0.16
N LEU A 16 1.77 -39.83 0.07
CA LEU A 16 1.03 -40.13 1.31
C LEU A 16 0.66 -38.97 2.26
N GLY A 17 -0.58 -38.50 2.07
CA GLY A 17 -1.63 -38.58 3.09
C GLY A 17 -1.61 -37.59 4.25
N LEU A 18 -2.57 -36.66 4.24
CA LEU A 18 -3.05 -36.04 5.47
C LEU A 18 -4.58 -36.01 5.46
N ALA A 19 -5.17 -36.96 6.17
CA ALA A 19 -6.57 -36.88 6.58
C ALA A 19 -6.65 -35.86 7.73
N ALA A 20 -7.52 -34.87 7.58
CA ALA A 20 -7.95 -34.01 8.67
C ALA A 20 -9.47 -33.85 8.57
N GLU A 21 -10.18 -34.67 9.33
CA GLU A 21 -11.57 -34.48 9.70
C GLU A 21 -11.64 -33.51 10.89
N ALA A 22 -12.31 -32.37 10.73
CA ALA A 22 -12.60 -31.49 11.86
C ALA A 22 -13.81 -30.59 11.59
N GLY A 23 -14.81 -30.68 12.49
CA GLY A 23 -15.80 -29.64 12.81
C GLY A 23 -16.90 -29.41 11.76
N ASN A 24 -18.15 -29.80 11.98
CA ASN A 24 -19.13 -29.23 12.93
C ASN A 24 -19.33 -27.70 12.81
N HIS A 25 -20.61 -27.36 12.87
CA HIS A 25 -21.27 -26.11 13.21
C HIS A 25 -21.38 -24.96 12.19
N ASN A 26 -22.63 -24.83 11.75
CA ASN A 26 -23.41 -23.61 11.56
C ASN A 26 -23.47 -23.04 10.14
N SER A 27 -24.63 -23.22 9.51
CA SER A 27 -25.17 -22.19 8.62
C SER A 27 -26.69 -22.18 8.75
N SER A 28 -27.16 -21.54 9.82
CA SER A 28 -28.53 -21.06 9.91
C SER A 28 -28.59 -19.57 9.54
N LYS A 29 -29.56 -19.27 8.67
CA LYS A 29 -30.11 -17.95 8.29
C LYS A 29 -29.26 -17.17 7.28
N GLY A 30 -29.81 -16.73 6.16
CA GLY A 30 -31.19 -16.31 5.93
C GLY A 30 -31.14 -14.86 5.46
N GLN A 31 -31.57 -14.66 4.22
CA GLN A 31 -31.55 -13.41 3.47
C GLN A 31 -32.35 -12.31 4.19
N SER A 32 -31.88 -11.05 4.18
CA SER A 32 -32.70 -9.85 3.91
C SER A 32 -31.96 -8.55 4.25
N SER A 33 -31.75 -7.74 3.22
CA SER A 33 -32.08 -6.30 3.20
C SER A 33 -31.82 -5.49 4.47
N GLY A 34 -30.60 -4.95 4.61
CA GLY A 34 -30.26 -3.96 5.62
C GLY A 34 -29.40 -2.86 5.02
N PHE A 35 -29.99 -1.70 4.78
CA PHE A 35 -29.29 -0.44 4.52
C PHE A 35 -28.14 -0.27 5.52
N VAL A 36 -26.88 -0.36 5.06
CA VAL A 36 -25.71 -0.13 5.93
C VAL A 36 -25.76 1.33 6.35
N ARG A 37 -26.24 1.56 7.57
CA ARG A 37 -26.30 2.88 8.19
C ARG A 37 -24.88 3.38 8.33
N ALA A 38 -24.56 4.37 7.51
CA ALA A 38 -23.49 5.32 7.76
C ALA A 38 -23.59 5.82 9.22
N ALA A 39 -22.68 5.41 10.09
CA ALA A 39 -22.35 6.10 11.34
C ALA A 39 -21.33 5.29 12.16
N ASP A 40 -20.03 5.52 11.95
CA ASP A 40 -19.13 5.69 13.10
C ASP A 40 -18.00 6.66 12.70
N CYS A 41 -18.40 7.88 12.34
CA CYS A 41 -17.50 9.01 12.23
C CYS A 41 -18.07 10.07 13.17
N PRO A 42 -17.33 10.52 14.19
CA PRO A 42 -17.86 11.39 15.23
C PRO A 42 -18.57 12.61 14.62
N PRO A 43 -19.71 13.03 15.20
CA PRO A 43 -20.50 14.12 14.66
C PRO A 43 -19.63 15.38 14.57
N GLY A 44 -19.25 15.76 13.35
CA GLY A 44 -18.33 16.87 13.07
C GLY A 44 -17.26 16.58 12.02
N LEU A 45 -16.88 15.30 11.83
CA LEU A 45 -15.82 14.92 10.88
C LEU A 45 -16.38 14.38 9.55
N ALA A 46 -17.61 13.85 9.56
CA ALA A 46 -18.24 13.08 8.47
C ALA A 46 -18.48 13.83 7.14
N LYS A 47 -18.29 15.15 7.09
CA LYS A 47 -18.70 15.99 5.94
C LYS A 47 -17.54 16.61 5.16
N LYS A 48 -16.29 16.38 5.56
CA LYS A 48 -15.13 16.83 4.76
C LYS A 48 -14.77 15.72 3.78
N ASN A 49 -14.65 16.07 2.51
CA ASN A 49 -14.15 15.17 1.48
C ASN A 49 -12.63 15.41 1.35
N PRO A 50 -11.78 14.39 1.52
CA PRO A 50 -12.10 12.98 1.73
C PRO A 50 -12.61 12.64 3.15
N PRO A 51 -13.54 11.68 3.30
CA PRO A 51 -14.22 11.39 4.57
C PRO A 51 -13.29 10.74 5.60
N CYS A 52 -13.23 11.37 6.78
CA CYS A 52 -12.85 10.79 8.08
C CYS A 52 -11.78 9.70 8.04
N VAL A 53 -10.59 10.08 7.61
CA VAL A 53 -9.37 9.36 8.00
C VAL A 53 -8.90 10.05 9.29
N PRO A 54 -8.88 9.36 10.45
CA PRO A 54 -8.29 9.91 11.66
C PRO A 54 -6.87 10.40 11.37
N PRO A 55 -6.44 11.53 11.94
CA PRO A 55 -5.07 12.00 11.75
C PRO A 55 -4.09 10.89 12.16
N GLY A 56 -3.35 10.36 11.19
CA GLY A 56 -2.47 9.19 11.37
C GLY A 56 -2.90 7.89 10.68
N GLN A 57 -4.14 7.80 10.17
CA GLN A 57 -4.64 6.63 9.41
C GLN A 57 -4.60 6.82 7.88
N VAL A 58 -4.06 7.94 7.40
CA VAL A 58 -3.78 8.13 5.97
C VAL A 58 -2.85 7.02 5.50
N ARG A 59 -3.24 6.34 4.41
CA ARG A 59 -2.48 5.23 3.83
C ARG A 59 -1.04 5.69 3.58
N ARG A 60 -0.08 4.97 4.17
CA ARG A 60 1.35 5.19 3.94
C ARG A 60 1.84 4.16 2.94
N TYR A 61 2.60 4.61 1.95
CA TYR A 61 3.31 3.74 1.02
C TYR A 61 4.66 3.32 1.63
N GLY A 62 4.99 2.05 1.49
CA GLY A 62 6.29 1.48 1.79
C GLY A 62 7.22 1.54 0.58
N ARG A 63 8.49 1.20 0.79
CA ARG A 63 9.47 1.10 -0.29
C ARG A 63 9.09 -0.05 -1.24
N GLY A 64 9.13 0.20 -2.54
CA GLY A 64 8.69 -0.76 -3.58
C GLY A 64 7.19 -0.68 -3.91
N ASP A 65 6.39 0.06 -3.13
CA ASP A 65 5.00 0.31 -3.49
C ASP A 65 4.90 1.33 -4.62
N VAL A 66 3.86 1.23 -5.43
CA VAL A 66 3.61 2.19 -6.52
C VAL A 66 2.45 3.12 -6.15
N ILE A 67 2.68 4.43 -6.32
CA ILE A 67 1.67 5.47 -6.02
C ILE A 67 0.77 5.69 -7.25
N PHE A 68 -0.50 5.33 -7.10
CA PHE A 68 -1.55 5.52 -8.12
C PHE A 68 -2.65 6.49 -7.71
N ASP A 69 -2.66 6.92 -6.45
CA ASP A 69 -3.72 7.76 -5.86
C ASP A 69 -3.43 9.26 -6.07
N ASP A 70 -4.16 10.14 -5.39
CA ASP A 70 -3.97 11.59 -5.48
C ASP A 70 -2.61 11.98 -4.87
N TYR A 71 -1.72 12.51 -5.71
CA TYR A 71 -0.39 12.97 -5.30
C TYR A 71 -0.08 14.35 -5.88
N TRP A 72 0.67 15.13 -5.12
CA TRP A 72 1.24 16.40 -5.57
C TRP A 72 2.74 16.27 -5.82
N ILE A 73 3.19 16.63 -7.02
CA ILE A 73 4.60 16.64 -7.37
C ILE A 73 5.27 17.88 -6.76
N ILE A 74 6.32 17.69 -5.99
CA ILE A 74 7.14 18.78 -5.47
C ILE A 74 8.08 19.22 -6.60
N ARG A 75 7.71 20.29 -7.31
CA ARG A 75 8.44 20.78 -8.48
C ARG A 75 9.80 21.40 -8.16
N ASN A 76 9.98 21.92 -6.96
CA ASN A 76 11.21 22.58 -6.56
C ASN A 76 11.75 22.02 -5.24
N PRO A 77 12.24 20.77 -5.24
CA PRO A 77 12.65 20.09 -4.00
C PRO A 77 13.85 20.78 -3.33
N GLY A 78 14.73 21.43 -4.10
CA GLY A 78 15.89 22.16 -3.56
C GLY A 78 15.54 23.29 -2.58
N ARG A 79 14.33 23.87 -2.64
CA ARG A 79 13.89 24.87 -1.66
C ARG A 79 13.68 24.32 -0.25
N TYR A 80 13.56 23.00 -0.13
CA TYR A 80 13.26 22.29 1.10
C TYR A 80 14.45 21.44 1.57
N GLY A 81 15.66 21.70 1.05
CA GLY A 81 16.85 20.90 1.35
C GLY A 81 16.82 19.49 0.75
N LEU A 82 15.87 19.19 -0.15
CA LEU A 82 15.78 17.92 -0.87
C LEU A 82 16.63 17.97 -2.15
N ASN A 83 17.01 16.78 -2.67
CA ASN A 83 17.87 16.71 -3.84
C ASN A 83 17.12 17.19 -5.11
N PRO A 84 17.59 18.24 -5.81
CA PRO A 84 16.93 18.78 -7.00
C PRO A 84 16.83 17.79 -8.18
N ASN A 85 17.64 16.73 -8.18
CA ASN A 85 17.68 15.74 -9.26
C ASN A 85 16.73 14.55 -9.05
N GLU A 86 16.09 14.46 -7.88
CA GLU A 86 15.17 13.37 -7.54
C GLU A 86 13.70 13.84 -7.63
N THR A 87 12.79 12.88 -7.84
CA THR A 87 11.36 13.16 -7.89
C THR A 87 10.71 12.86 -6.54
N TYR A 88 9.93 13.80 -6.04
CA TYR A 88 9.24 13.67 -4.77
C TYR A 88 7.75 13.91 -4.91
N TYR A 89 6.96 12.98 -4.36
CA TYR A 89 5.51 13.06 -4.29
C TYR A 89 5.07 13.34 -2.87
N ARG A 90 4.16 14.30 -2.72
CA ARG A 90 3.42 14.51 -1.49
C ARG A 90 2.09 13.76 -1.61
N VAL A 91 1.84 12.86 -0.67
CA VAL A 91 0.55 12.21 -0.50
C VAL A 91 0.06 12.46 0.92
N GLY A 92 -1.04 13.19 1.03
CA GLY A 92 -1.54 13.70 2.30
C GLY A 92 -0.48 14.48 3.09
N ASP A 93 -0.06 13.90 4.20
CA ASP A 93 0.89 14.48 5.16
C ASP A 93 2.31 13.93 5.02
N TYR A 94 2.61 13.12 4.00
CA TYR A 94 3.93 12.52 3.82
C TYR A 94 4.57 12.90 2.48
N VAL A 95 5.90 13.00 2.50
CA VAL A 95 6.73 13.18 1.31
C VAL A 95 7.48 11.88 1.03
N TYR A 96 7.33 11.39 -0.19
CA TYR A 96 7.98 10.19 -0.71
C TYR A 96 8.94 10.56 -1.81
N ARG A 97 10.13 9.94 -1.81
CA ARG A 97 10.97 9.88 -2.99
C ARG A 97 10.49 8.74 -3.87
N VAL A 98 10.31 9.03 -5.14
CA VAL A 98 9.79 8.07 -6.11
C VAL A 98 10.67 7.98 -7.33
N ASP A 99 10.61 6.84 -7.98
CA ASP A 99 11.05 6.70 -9.36
C ASP A 99 10.05 7.42 -10.27
N ARG A 100 10.56 8.26 -11.16
CA ARG A 100 9.74 9.11 -12.03
C ARG A 100 9.00 8.30 -13.10
N GLU A 101 9.57 7.20 -13.55
CA GLU A 101 9.05 6.40 -14.66
C GLU A 101 8.00 5.41 -14.18
N THR A 102 8.28 4.70 -13.07
CA THR A 102 7.42 3.64 -12.54
C THR A 102 6.45 4.14 -11.47
N ARG A 103 6.70 5.31 -10.86
CA ARG A 103 6.02 5.83 -9.66
C ARG A 103 6.21 4.95 -8.42
N GLU A 104 7.24 4.11 -8.43
CA GLU A 104 7.63 3.30 -7.29
C GLU A 104 8.24 4.16 -6.19
N VAL A 105 7.88 3.91 -4.94
CA VAL A 105 8.45 4.55 -3.77
C VAL A 105 9.84 4.00 -3.53
N LEU A 106 10.82 4.87 -3.70
CA LEU A 106 12.22 4.59 -3.40
C LEU A 106 12.53 4.84 -1.93
N ASP A 107 11.90 5.86 -1.32
CA ASP A 107 12.13 6.20 0.09
C ASP A 107 11.00 7.05 0.70
N LEU A 108 10.79 6.93 2.01
CA LEU A 108 9.90 7.82 2.75
C LEU A 108 10.74 8.89 3.45
N ILE A 109 10.62 10.14 3.00
CA ILE A 109 11.40 11.26 3.53
C ILE A 109 10.87 11.70 4.89
N GLY A 110 9.54 11.70 5.08
CA GLY A 110 8.94 12.04 6.36
C GLY A 110 7.65 12.83 6.24
N ALA A 111 7.20 13.38 7.36
CA ALA A 111 6.00 14.19 7.41
C ALA A 111 6.22 15.56 6.76
N VAL A 112 5.25 16.03 5.98
CA VAL A 112 5.25 17.34 5.31
C VAL A 112 5.57 18.47 6.28
N ALA A 113 5.01 18.45 7.49
CA ALA A 113 5.24 19.45 8.54
C ALA A 113 6.68 19.51 9.09
N ARG A 114 7.57 18.62 8.65
CA ARG A 114 9.00 18.64 8.97
C ARG A 114 9.87 18.89 7.74
N VAL A 115 9.33 18.62 6.55
CA VAL A 115 10.08 18.64 5.29
C VAL A 115 9.82 19.92 4.52
N LEU A 116 8.60 20.48 4.56
CA LEU A 116 8.19 21.64 3.76
C LEU A 116 7.96 22.91 4.59
N ASP A 117 8.67 23.05 5.71
CA ASP A 117 8.70 24.28 6.52
C ASP A 117 9.49 25.40 5.82
#